data_AF-A0A4S8J6Y0-F1
#
_entry.id   AF-A0A4S8J6Y0-F1
#
_cell.length_a   1.000
_cell.length_b   1.000
_cell.length_c   1.000
_cell.angle_alpha   90.00
_cell.angle_beta   90.00
_cell.angle_gamma   90.00
#
_symmetry.space_group_name_H-M   'P 1'
#
loop_
_entity.id
_entity.type
_entity.pdbx_description
1 polymer ?
#
loop_
_entity_poly.entity_id
_entity_poly.type
_entity_poly.pdbx_seq_one_letter_code
_entity_poly.pdbx_strand_id
1 'polypeptide(L)'
;MLRSCLRPLERCSGRLGCGDGLLWHMDLKPHASGEFSIAVAQANVSLEDQGQVFTSPSATYVGVYDGHGGPEASRFISNRLFSHLDRFASEQGGLSSEVVKRAFDATEEEFLYLVKRSWRSRPQMASVGSCCLVGAITDDRLYVANLGDSRAVLGRRSLGGRAVVAERLSTDHNVSMEEVRKEVAASHPDDKQIIVHTRGAWRIKGIIQVSRSIGDVYLKKPEFSSDPLFQQSVSPVPLERPVITAEPSIRGIAKRLVRAALIEAARKQGMSYDDLKHIEKGIRRRVHDDITVVIF
;
A
#
# COMPACT_ATOMS: atom_id res chain seq x y z
N MET A 1 -30.04 -0.28 24.21
CA MET A 1 -29.20 0.84 24.70
C MET A 1 -27.77 0.64 24.21
N LEU A 2 -27.48 1.06 22.98
CA LEU A 2 -26.11 1.04 22.42
C LEU A 2 -25.43 2.34 22.84
N ARG A 3 -24.48 2.26 23.78
CA ARG A 3 -23.59 3.39 24.08
C ARG A 3 -22.71 3.62 22.86
N SER A 4 -22.93 4.75 22.20
CA SER A 4 -22.01 5.35 21.23
C SER A 4 -20.67 5.60 21.92
N CYS A 5 -19.72 4.71 21.73
CA CYS A 5 -18.33 4.89 22.11
C CYS A 5 -17.58 5.60 20.97
N LEU A 6 -18.00 6.80 20.62
CA LEU A 6 -17.17 7.72 19.84
C LEU A 6 -16.07 8.25 20.77
N ARG A 7 -14.95 7.52 20.89
CA ARG A 7 -13.70 8.11 21.36
C ARG A 7 -12.80 8.31 20.15
N PRO A 8 -12.34 9.53 19.85
CA PRO A 8 -11.19 9.71 18.98
C PRO A 8 -10.01 8.99 19.64
N LEU A 9 -9.57 7.86 19.07
CA LEU A 9 -8.35 7.20 19.51
C LEU A 9 -7.16 8.09 19.11
N GLU A 10 -6.26 8.25 20.08
CA GLU A 10 -5.12 9.16 20.07
C GLU A 10 -4.34 9.11 18.74
N ARG A 11 -4.06 10.29 18.17
CA ARG A 11 -2.93 10.45 17.24
C ARG A 11 -1.71 9.83 17.92
N CYS A 12 -1.15 8.78 17.34
CA CYS A 12 0.05 8.13 17.84
C CYS A 12 1.29 9.00 17.57
N SER A 13 1.37 10.15 18.24
CA SER A 13 2.61 10.88 18.46
C SER A 13 3.14 10.39 19.81
N GLY A 14 4.22 9.61 19.78
CA GLY A 14 4.71 8.83 20.92
C GLY A 14 4.70 9.55 22.27
N ARG A 15 3.94 9.01 23.23
CA ARG A 15 4.27 9.19 24.64
C ARG A 15 5.39 8.20 24.96
N LEU A 16 6.54 8.74 25.36
CA LEU A 16 7.70 7.97 25.83
C LEU A 16 7.28 7.14 27.05
N GLY A 17 7.17 5.82 26.86
CA GLY A 17 7.28 4.86 27.95
C GLY A 17 8.74 4.67 28.34
N CYS A 18 8.99 4.26 29.58
CA CYS A 18 10.32 3.96 30.11
C CYS A 18 10.96 2.80 29.30
N GLY A 19 11.88 3.12 28.39
CA GLY A 19 12.55 2.18 27.47
C GLY A 19 13.47 2.91 26.49
N ASP A 20 14.28 2.14 25.73
CA ASP A 20 15.10 2.64 24.61
C ASP A 20 14.26 3.58 23.72
N GLY A 21 14.63 4.86 23.65
CA GLY A 21 13.84 5.89 22.97
C GLY A 21 13.65 5.67 21.47
N LEU A 22 14.32 4.66 20.91
CA LEU A 22 14.19 4.21 19.52
C LEU A 22 13.13 3.13 19.34
N LEU A 23 12.66 2.50 20.41
CA LEU A 23 11.61 1.48 20.38
C LEU A 23 10.31 2.07 20.94
N TRP A 24 9.25 2.01 20.15
CA TRP A 24 7.91 2.35 20.60
C TRP A 24 6.95 1.20 20.30
N HIS A 25 6.10 0.87 21.26
CA HIS A 25 5.03 -0.09 21.05
C HIS A 25 3.75 0.35 21.74
N MET A 26 2.67 -0.24 21.28
CA MET A 26 1.36 -0.18 21.87
C MET A 26 0.92 -1.61 22.16
N ASP A 27 0.66 -1.89 23.44
CA ASP A 27 0.11 -3.17 23.87
C ASP A 27 -1.27 -3.42 23.25
N LEU A 28 -1.77 -4.64 23.41
CA LEU A 28 -3.08 -5.04 22.87
C LEU A 28 -4.17 -4.05 23.30
N LYS A 29 -4.79 -3.43 22.29
CA LYS A 29 -5.97 -2.58 22.45
C LYS A 29 -7.18 -3.24 21.78
N PRO A 30 -8.37 -3.15 22.37
CA PRO A 30 -9.58 -3.70 21.77
C PRO A 30 -10.02 -2.85 20.56
N HIS A 31 -10.63 -3.51 19.58
CA HIS A 31 -11.40 -2.91 18.50
C HIS A 31 -12.68 -3.75 18.23
N ALA A 32 -13.50 -3.32 17.26
CA ALA A 32 -14.82 -3.92 17.01
C ALA A 32 -14.81 -5.43 16.70
N SER A 33 -13.69 -6.00 16.27
CA SER A 33 -13.58 -7.40 15.84
C SER A 33 -12.40 -8.16 16.45
N GLY A 34 -11.82 -7.66 17.54
CA GLY A 34 -10.67 -8.29 18.19
C GLY A 34 -9.78 -7.33 18.96
N GLU A 35 -8.49 -7.66 19.03
CA GLU A 35 -7.45 -6.85 19.65
C GLU A 35 -6.32 -6.60 18.65
N PHE A 36 -5.63 -5.47 18.79
CA PHE A 36 -4.51 -5.12 17.95
C PHE A 36 -3.37 -4.50 18.77
N SER A 37 -2.15 -4.68 18.31
CA SER A 37 -0.95 -4.03 18.83
C SER A 37 -0.13 -3.48 17.67
N ILE A 38 0.72 -2.49 17.96
CA ILE A 38 1.62 -1.89 16.98
C ILE A 38 2.98 -1.75 17.64
N ALA A 39 4.05 -2.00 16.91
CA ALA A 39 5.40 -1.73 17.37
C ALA A 39 6.22 -1.12 16.22
N VAL A 40 7.12 -0.20 16.57
CA VAL A 40 8.01 0.52 15.66
C VAL A 40 9.38 0.59 16.32
N ALA A 41 10.42 0.26 15.55
CA ALA A 41 11.81 0.39 15.96
C ALA A 41 12.52 1.33 14.98
N GLN A 42 13.02 2.45 15.49
CA GLN A 42 13.72 3.47 14.71
C GLN A 42 15.18 3.03 14.49
N ALA A 43 15.57 2.90 13.23
CA ALA A 43 16.96 2.61 12.83
C ALA A 43 17.67 3.82 12.19
N ASN A 44 16.92 4.79 11.66
CA ASN A 44 17.44 5.98 10.99
C ASN A 44 17.38 7.22 11.87
N VAL A 45 18.14 8.27 11.51
CA VAL A 45 18.16 9.56 12.23
C VAL A 45 16.76 10.18 12.30
N SER A 46 15.99 10.12 11.20
CA SER A 46 14.58 10.47 11.18
C SER A 46 13.73 9.22 11.02
N LEU A 47 12.71 9.07 11.88
CA LEU A 47 11.64 8.11 11.66
C LEU A 47 10.65 8.68 10.63
N GLU A 48 10.74 8.17 9.40
CA GLU A 48 9.84 8.55 8.30
C GLU A 48 8.55 7.73 8.33
N ASP A 49 8.61 6.51 8.86
CA ASP A 49 7.48 5.60 8.99
C ASP A 49 6.36 6.17 9.86
N GLN A 50 5.13 5.87 9.46
CA GLN A 50 3.92 6.14 10.22
C GLN A 50 3.05 4.89 10.24
N GLY A 51 2.40 4.64 11.38
CA GLY A 51 1.44 3.55 11.54
C GLY A 51 0.21 4.04 12.27
N GLN A 52 -0.97 3.55 11.90
CA GLN A 52 -2.20 3.93 12.57
C GLN A 52 -3.29 2.87 12.48
N VAL A 53 -4.17 2.88 13.48
CA VAL A 53 -5.40 2.09 13.49
C VAL A 53 -6.55 3.03 13.87
N PHE A 54 -7.64 2.96 13.12
CA PHE A 54 -8.83 3.75 13.35
C PHE A 54 -10.04 2.84 13.26
N THR A 55 -10.92 2.93 14.24
CA THR A 55 -12.19 2.19 14.25
C THR A 55 -13.33 3.19 14.16
N SER A 56 -14.20 2.99 13.17
CA SER A 56 -15.46 3.71 13.04
C SER A 56 -16.62 2.71 13.04
N PRO A 57 -17.89 3.17 13.11
CA PRO A 57 -19.04 2.30 12.90
C PRO A 57 -19.03 1.58 11.54
N SER A 58 -18.34 2.14 10.54
CA SER A 58 -18.30 1.59 9.18
C SER A 58 -17.20 0.54 9.00
N ALA A 59 -16.04 0.67 9.64
CA ALA A 59 -14.95 -0.30 9.53
C ALA A 59 -13.85 -0.13 10.60
N THR A 60 -13.00 -1.15 10.74
CA THR A 60 -11.66 -1.00 11.33
C THR A 60 -10.63 -0.83 10.23
N TYR A 61 -9.92 0.30 10.22
CA TYR A 61 -8.85 0.62 9.28
C TYR A 61 -7.48 0.49 9.96
N VAL A 62 -6.52 -0.10 9.26
CA VAL A 62 -5.13 -0.31 9.69
C VAL A 62 -4.22 0.18 8.58
N GLY A 63 -3.23 1.00 8.92
CA GLY A 63 -2.37 1.68 7.95
C GLY A 63 -0.91 1.63 8.34
N VAL A 64 -0.05 1.34 7.37
CA VAL A 64 1.42 1.41 7.47
C VAL A 64 1.92 2.23 6.29
N TYR A 65 2.70 3.27 6.58
CA TYR A 65 3.18 4.23 5.61
C TYR A 65 4.69 4.39 5.79
N ASP A 66 5.46 3.79 4.89
CA ASP A 66 6.91 3.90 4.85
C ASP A 66 7.27 5.13 4.00
N GLY A 67 7.75 6.17 4.67
CA GLY A 67 8.03 7.47 4.07
C GLY A 67 9.47 7.54 3.55
N HIS A 68 9.69 8.28 2.48
CA HIS A 68 11.03 8.49 1.92
C HIS A 68 11.22 9.93 1.42
N GLY A 69 12.44 10.43 1.55
CA GLY A 69 12.79 11.80 1.17
C GLY A 69 12.24 12.86 2.13
N GLY A 70 11.67 12.45 3.26
CA GLY A 70 11.02 13.25 4.27
C GLY A 70 9.80 12.53 4.88
N PRO A 71 9.44 12.79 6.15
CA PRO A 71 8.25 12.23 6.79
C PRO A 71 6.94 12.92 6.37
N GLU A 72 6.97 13.96 5.53
CA GLU A 72 5.79 14.77 5.24
C GLU A 72 4.69 14.00 4.51
N ALA A 73 5.03 13.12 3.56
CA ALA A 73 4.04 12.33 2.83
C ALA A 73 3.37 11.29 3.74
N SER A 74 4.15 10.50 4.48
CA SER A 74 3.63 9.51 5.42
C SER A 74 2.76 10.15 6.52
N ARG A 75 3.16 11.32 7.05
CA ARG A 75 2.36 12.12 7.99
C ARG A 75 1.10 12.71 7.35
N PHE A 76 1.15 13.09 6.08
CA PHE A 76 -0.02 13.59 5.38
C PHE A 76 -1.07 12.49 5.21
N ILE A 77 -0.63 11.30 4.77
CA ILE A 77 -1.47 10.12 4.61
C ILE A 77 -2.13 9.75 5.93
N SER A 78 -1.36 9.67 7.03
CA SER A 78 -1.90 9.34 8.35
C SER A 78 -3.02 10.30 8.78
N ASN A 79 -2.87 11.58 8.47
CA ASN A 79 -3.85 12.61 8.84
C ASN A 79 -5.09 12.69 7.94
N ARG A 80 -5.07 12.14 6.74
CA ARG A 80 -6.12 12.36 5.72
C ARG A 80 -6.81 11.09 5.24
N LEU A 81 -6.05 10.03 4.94
CA LEU A 81 -6.56 8.88 4.21
C LEU A 81 -7.76 8.21 4.89
N PHE A 82 -7.69 8.02 6.20
CA PHE A 82 -8.79 7.37 6.94
C PHE A 82 -10.03 8.25 7.05
N SER A 83 -9.87 9.57 7.08
CA SER A 83 -11.01 10.49 7.02
C SER A 83 -11.70 10.42 5.65
N HIS A 84 -10.94 10.28 4.55
CA HIS A 84 -11.51 10.05 3.23
C HIS A 84 -12.21 8.71 3.14
N LEU A 85 -11.60 7.62 3.62
CA LEU A 85 -12.21 6.29 3.63
C LEU A 85 -13.53 6.29 4.39
N ASP A 86 -13.56 6.82 5.61
CA ASP A 86 -14.75 6.81 6.45
C ASP A 86 -15.88 7.68 5.88
N ARG A 87 -15.53 8.87 5.37
CA ARG A 87 -16.48 9.76 4.71
C ARG A 87 -17.07 9.12 3.45
N PHE A 88 -16.22 8.59 2.56
CA PHE A 88 -16.68 7.98 1.31
C PHE A 88 -17.43 6.67 1.54
N ALA A 89 -17.07 5.89 2.55
CA ALA A 89 -17.82 4.70 2.94
C ALA A 89 -19.21 5.08 3.46
N SER A 90 -19.30 6.14 4.27
CA SER A 90 -20.60 6.66 4.75
C SER A 90 -21.47 7.19 3.61
N GLU A 91 -20.89 7.89 2.63
CA GLU A 91 -21.60 8.41 1.45
C GLU A 91 -22.14 7.29 0.54
N GLN A 92 -21.41 6.18 0.39
CA GLN A 92 -21.78 5.08 -0.51
C GLN A 92 -22.48 3.89 0.18
N GLY A 93 -22.74 3.99 1.49
CA GLY A 93 -23.43 2.95 2.24
C GLY A 93 -22.57 1.72 2.57
N GLY A 94 -21.24 1.88 2.59
CA GLY A 94 -20.31 0.81 2.96
C GLY A 94 -18.94 0.94 2.28
N LEU A 95 -18.02 0.07 2.68
CA LEU A 95 -16.70 0.03 2.07
C LEU A 95 -16.70 -0.85 0.80
N SER A 96 -16.17 -0.31 -0.28
CA SER A 96 -15.99 -1.00 -1.56
C SER A 96 -14.59 -0.73 -2.14
N SER A 97 -14.22 -1.47 -3.19
CA SER A 97 -12.96 -1.24 -3.91
C SER A 97 -12.91 0.19 -4.48
N GLU A 98 -14.04 0.69 -4.94
CA GLU A 98 -14.23 2.01 -5.51
C GLU A 98 -14.08 3.10 -4.46
N VAL A 99 -14.65 2.91 -3.26
CA VAL A 99 -14.47 3.82 -2.12
C VAL A 99 -13.00 3.91 -1.72
N VAL A 100 -12.32 2.76 -1.66
CA VAL A 100 -10.89 2.72 -1.33
C VAL A 100 -10.08 3.45 -2.40
N LYS A 101 -10.31 3.16 -3.68
CA LYS A 101 -9.63 3.88 -4.78
C LYS A 101 -9.86 5.39 -4.70
N ARG A 102 -11.11 5.82 -4.54
CA ARG A 102 -11.49 7.24 -4.42
C ARG A 102 -10.80 7.93 -3.24
N ALA A 103 -10.62 7.22 -2.11
CA ALA A 103 -9.91 7.75 -0.95
C ALA A 103 -8.41 7.97 -1.21
N PHE A 104 -7.77 7.04 -1.92
CA PHE A 104 -6.37 7.18 -2.35
C PHE A 104 -6.22 8.33 -3.35
N ASP A 105 -7.10 8.40 -4.36
CA ASP A 105 -7.10 9.47 -5.37
C ASP A 105 -7.25 10.84 -4.71
N ALA A 106 -8.23 11.01 -3.81
CA ALA A 106 -8.42 12.26 -3.08
C ALA A 106 -7.21 12.63 -2.20
N THR A 107 -6.58 11.63 -1.56
CA THR A 107 -5.37 11.87 -0.73
C THR A 107 -4.19 12.34 -1.58
N GLU A 108 -3.97 11.72 -2.75
CA GLU A 108 -2.93 12.13 -3.69
C GLU A 108 -3.20 13.53 -4.26
N GLU A 109 -4.44 13.83 -4.64
CA GLU A 109 -4.81 15.14 -5.17
C GLU A 109 -4.62 16.26 -4.14
N GLU A 110 -5.02 16.04 -2.89
CA GLU A 110 -4.79 17.01 -1.82
C GLU A 110 -3.30 17.20 -1.52
N PHE A 111 -2.49 16.13 -1.57
CA PHE A 111 -1.05 16.24 -1.41
C PHE A 111 -0.41 17.01 -2.57
N LEU A 112 -0.81 16.74 -3.81
CA LEU A 112 -0.38 17.50 -4.98
C LEU A 112 -0.73 18.99 -4.84
N TYR A 113 -1.93 19.31 -4.34
CA TYR A 113 -2.32 20.69 -4.06
C TYR A 113 -1.41 21.34 -3.02
N LEU A 114 -1.04 20.61 -1.96
CA LEU A 114 -0.09 21.09 -0.96
C LEU A 114 1.30 21.39 -1.57
N VAL A 115 1.81 20.50 -2.43
CA VAL A 115 3.08 20.71 -3.15
C VAL A 115 3.00 21.96 -4.04
N LYS A 116 1.93 22.11 -4.83
CA LYS A 116 1.71 23.31 -5.68
C LYS A 116 1.71 24.60 -4.87
N ARG A 117 0.98 24.61 -3.74
CA ARG A 117 0.84 25.79 -2.89
C ARG A 117 2.14 26.18 -2.20
N SER A 118 3.00 25.21 -1.89
CA SER A 118 4.29 25.42 -1.22
C SER A 118 5.48 25.49 -2.18
N TRP A 119 5.26 25.43 -3.50
CA TRP A 119 6.32 25.25 -4.50
C TRP A 119 7.48 26.25 -4.37
N ARG A 120 7.16 27.54 -4.24
CA ARG A 120 8.17 28.60 -4.18
C ARG A 120 9.02 28.58 -2.90
N SER A 121 8.46 28.10 -1.78
CA SER A 121 9.15 28.11 -0.48
C SER A 121 9.75 26.77 -0.11
N ARG A 122 9.20 25.67 -0.63
CA ARG A 122 9.59 24.30 -0.31
C ARG A 122 9.54 23.38 -1.55
N PRO A 123 10.34 23.63 -2.60
CA PRO A 123 10.34 22.80 -3.81
C PRO A 123 10.68 21.32 -3.55
N GLN A 124 11.46 21.03 -2.50
CA GLN A 124 11.77 19.67 -2.06
C GLN A 124 10.52 18.84 -1.68
N MET A 125 9.38 19.47 -1.39
CA MET A 125 8.13 18.75 -1.14
C MET A 125 7.70 17.87 -2.32
N ALA A 126 8.11 18.21 -3.55
CA ALA A 126 7.81 17.38 -4.71
C ALA A 126 8.55 16.04 -4.69
N SER A 127 9.70 15.93 -4.01
CA SER A 127 10.47 14.67 -3.90
C SER A 127 10.12 13.82 -2.68
N VAL A 128 9.24 14.30 -1.80
CA VAL A 128 8.79 13.52 -0.65
C VAL A 128 7.70 12.56 -1.09
N GLY A 129 7.83 11.29 -0.71
CA GLY A 129 6.87 10.24 -1.03
C GLY A 129 6.70 9.26 0.11
N SER A 130 5.72 8.37 -0.05
CA SER A 130 5.48 7.29 0.91
C SER A 130 4.83 6.10 0.23
N CYS A 131 5.31 4.91 0.55
CA CYS A 131 4.54 3.69 0.41
C CYS A 131 3.29 3.78 1.28
N CYS A 132 2.22 3.10 0.89
CA CYS A 132 0.96 3.13 1.61
C CYS A 132 0.28 1.77 1.56
N LEU A 133 0.26 1.09 2.71
CA LEU A 133 -0.46 -0.15 2.90
C LEU A 133 -1.64 0.10 3.82
N VAL A 134 -2.84 -0.24 3.36
CA VAL A 134 -4.07 -0.16 4.14
C VAL A 134 -4.77 -1.52 4.17
N GLY A 135 -5.09 -1.98 5.38
CA GLY A 135 -6.07 -3.03 5.64
C GLY A 135 -7.36 -2.39 6.15
N ALA A 136 -8.51 -2.84 5.66
CA ALA A 136 -9.81 -2.38 6.14
C ALA A 136 -10.75 -3.57 6.35
N ILE A 137 -11.30 -3.68 7.55
CA ILE A 137 -12.14 -4.79 8.00
C ILE A 137 -13.55 -4.26 8.27
N THR A 138 -14.52 -4.79 7.54
CA THR A 138 -15.94 -4.46 7.70
C THR A 138 -16.79 -5.64 7.22
N ASP A 139 -17.92 -5.92 7.87
CA ASP A 139 -18.88 -6.97 7.48
C ASP A 139 -18.22 -8.31 7.07
N ASP A 140 -17.31 -8.84 7.90
CA ASP A 140 -16.51 -10.05 7.65
C ASP A 140 -15.63 -10.03 6.37
N ARG A 141 -15.47 -8.87 5.76
CA ARG A 141 -14.64 -8.63 4.59
C ARG A 141 -13.36 -7.91 4.99
N LEU A 142 -12.27 -8.33 4.36
CA LEU A 142 -10.99 -7.67 4.45
C LEU A 142 -10.62 -7.11 3.06
N TYR A 143 -10.40 -5.81 3.02
CA TYR A 143 -9.80 -5.12 1.89
C TYR A 143 -8.33 -4.85 2.20
N VAL A 144 -7.45 -5.17 1.25
CA VAL A 144 -6.03 -4.80 1.33
C VAL A 144 -5.68 -3.96 0.12
N ALA A 145 -5.31 -2.71 0.35
CA ALA A 145 -4.82 -1.77 -0.65
C ALA A 145 -3.33 -1.52 -0.42
N ASN A 146 -2.52 -1.66 -1.46
CA ASN A 146 -1.07 -1.47 -1.37
C ASN A 146 -0.53 -0.53 -2.45
N LEU A 147 0.34 0.39 -2.04
CA LEU A 147 1.24 1.21 -2.83
C LEU A 147 2.65 1.01 -2.30
N GLY A 148 3.59 0.67 -3.17
CA GLY A 148 4.98 0.40 -2.79
C GLY A 148 5.19 -1.02 -2.29
N ASP A 149 6.16 -1.22 -1.41
CA ASP A 149 6.71 -2.52 -1.00
C ASP A 149 6.53 -2.87 0.47
N SER A 150 5.75 -2.08 1.21
CA SER A 150 5.14 -2.54 2.45
C SER A 150 4.24 -3.76 2.21
N ARG A 151 4.09 -4.63 3.22
CA ARG A 151 3.44 -5.93 3.03
C ARG A 151 2.47 -6.32 4.15
N ALA A 152 1.23 -6.61 3.76
CA ALA A 152 0.25 -7.29 4.60
C ALA A 152 0.36 -8.81 4.49
N VAL A 153 0.37 -9.49 5.64
CA VAL A 153 0.34 -10.94 5.80
C VAL A 153 -0.76 -11.36 6.79
N LEU A 154 -1.41 -12.49 6.51
CA LEU A 154 -2.42 -13.09 7.38
C LEU A 154 -1.86 -14.36 8.01
N GLY A 155 -1.76 -14.39 9.34
CA GLY A 155 -1.49 -15.62 10.07
C GLY A 155 -2.73 -16.49 10.12
N ARG A 156 -2.64 -17.73 9.63
CA ARG A 156 -3.71 -18.73 9.71
C ARG A 156 -3.20 -19.97 10.43
N ARG A 157 -3.98 -20.47 11.39
CA ARG A 157 -3.68 -21.77 12.01
C ARG A 157 -4.03 -22.90 11.04
N SER A 158 -3.12 -23.86 10.85
CA SER A 158 -3.37 -25.00 9.97
C SER A 158 -4.47 -25.91 10.54
N LEU A 159 -5.36 -26.41 9.67
CA LEU A 159 -6.39 -27.38 10.02
C LEU A 159 -5.71 -28.70 10.42
N GLY A 160 -5.68 -29.00 11.72
CA GLY A 160 -5.09 -30.22 12.28
C GLY A 160 -3.72 -30.04 12.96
N GLY A 161 -3.20 -28.81 13.10
CA GLY A 161 -1.90 -28.56 13.73
C GLY A 161 -1.84 -27.35 14.68
N ARG A 162 -0.70 -27.22 15.37
CA ARG A 162 -0.32 -25.99 16.11
C ARG A 162 0.44 -24.98 15.24
N ALA A 163 0.81 -25.35 14.02
CA ALA A 163 1.56 -24.49 13.11
C ALA A 163 0.71 -23.33 12.58
N VAL A 164 1.30 -22.13 12.58
CA VAL A 164 0.74 -20.92 11.95
C VAL A 164 1.39 -20.77 10.58
N VAL A 165 0.57 -20.65 9.54
CA VAL A 165 1.00 -20.36 8.17
C VAL A 165 0.81 -18.88 7.92
N ALA A 166 1.84 -18.20 7.44
CA ALA A 166 1.74 -16.81 7.00
C ALA A 166 1.33 -16.78 5.52
N GLU A 167 0.16 -16.21 5.24
CA GLU A 167 -0.32 -16.01 3.87
C GLU A 167 -0.17 -14.54 3.46
N ARG A 168 0.54 -14.31 2.36
CA ARG A 168 0.72 -12.96 1.82
C ARG A 168 -0.56 -12.43 1.18
N LEU A 169 -1.03 -11.27 1.65
CA LEU A 169 -2.25 -10.62 1.17
C LEU A 169 -2.02 -9.54 0.10
N SER A 170 -0.80 -9.00 0.00
CA SER A 170 -0.45 -7.88 -0.89
C SER A 170 0.68 -8.27 -1.86
N THR A 171 0.76 -7.58 -2.99
CA THR A 171 1.91 -7.63 -3.90
C THR A 171 2.73 -6.37 -3.74
N ASP A 172 4.05 -6.52 -3.68
CA ASP A 172 4.94 -5.37 -3.61
C ASP A 172 5.06 -4.76 -5.01
N HIS A 173 5.20 -3.44 -5.03
CA HIS A 173 5.39 -2.66 -6.24
C HIS A 173 6.81 -2.12 -6.25
N ASN A 174 7.79 -3.03 -6.31
CA ASN A 174 9.22 -2.71 -6.29
C ASN A 174 9.93 -3.37 -7.46
N VAL A 175 10.77 -2.60 -8.17
CA VAL A 175 11.47 -3.04 -9.37
C VAL A 175 12.62 -4.01 -9.12
N SER A 176 12.87 -4.40 -7.86
CA SER A 176 13.63 -5.61 -7.55
C SER A 176 12.90 -6.88 -8.04
N MET A 177 11.58 -6.84 -8.18
CA MET A 177 10.77 -7.91 -8.77
C MET A 177 10.74 -7.80 -10.29
N GLU A 178 10.92 -8.92 -10.99
CA GLU A 178 11.02 -8.94 -12.46
C GLU A 178 9.71 -8.56 -13.14
N GLU A 179 8.58 -8.98 -12.58
CA GLU A 179 7.25 -8.69 -13.08
C GLU A 179 6.96 -7.20 -13.07
N VAL A 180 7.36 -6.51 -12.00
CA VAL A 180 7.21 -5.04 -11.89
C VAL A 180 8.15 -4.34 -12.89
N ARG A 181 9.37 -4.84 -13.10
CA ARG A 181 10.26 -4.30 -14.15
C ARG A 181 9.62 -4.42 -15.54
N LYS A 182 9.03 -5.58 -15.85
CA LYS A 182 8.35 -5.82 -17.11
C LYS A 182 7.13 -4.90 -17.29
N GLU A 183 6.33 -4.70 -16.25
CA GLU A 183 5.18 -3.77 -16.24
C GLU A 183 5.63 -2.33 -16.53
N VAL A 184 6.65 -1.85 -15.81
CA VAL A 184 7.18 -0.49 -15.97
C VAL A 184 7.78 -0.30 -17.37
N ALA A 185 8.58 -1.26 -17.85
CA ALA A 185 9.18 -1.21 -19.18
C ALA A 185 8.12 -1.23 -20.30
N ALA A 186 7.07 -2.05 -20.16
CA ALA A 186 5.98 -2.11 -21.14
C ALA A 186 5.18 -0.80 -21.23
N SER A 187 5.11 -0.05 -20.12
CA SER A 187 4.43 1.25 -20.08
C SER A 187 5.29 2.40 -20.66
N HIS A 188 6.60 2.15 -20.86
CA HIS A 188 7.59 3.11 -21.34
C HIS A 188 8.49 2.49 -22.42
N PRO A 189 7.92 2.02 -23.55
CA PRO A 189 8.70 1.32 -24.58
C PRO A 189 9.78 2.21 -25.22
N ASP A 190 9.57 3.53 -25.18
CA ASP A 190 10.46 4.52 -25.81
C ASP A 190 11.63 4.94 -24.89
N ASP A 191 11.52 4.70 -23.57
CA ASP A 191 12.51 5.12 -22.58
C ASP A 191 13.43 3.96 -22.20
N LYS A 192 14.54 3.79 -22.92
CA LYS A 192 15.55 2.76 -22.66
C LYS A 192 16.20 2.88 -21.28
N GLN A 193 16.08 4.03 -20.62
CA GLN A 193 16.64 4.29 -19.29
C GLN A 193 15.56 4.27 -18.21
N ILE A 194 14.35 3.76 -18.51
CA ILE A 194 13.26 3.69 -17.53
C ILE A 194 13.63 2.80 -16.33
N ILE A 195 14.32 1.69 -16.55
CA ILE A 195 14.79 0.79 -15.50
C ILE A 195 16.31 0.72 -15.56
N VAL A 196 16.98 1.14 -14.49
CA VAL A 196 18.44 1.19 -14.39
C VAL A 196 18.89 0.41 -13.16
N HIS A 197 19.88 -0.47 -13.33
CA HIS A 197 20.56 -1.09 -12.21
C HIS A 197 21.71 -0.18 -11.75
N THR A 198 21.58 0.44 -10.58
CA THR A 198 22.58 1.35 -10.04
C THR A 198 22.61 1.28 -8.51
N ARG A 199 23.77 1.55 -7.91
CA ARG A 199 23.97 1.49 -6.45
C ARG A 199 23.52 0.15 -5.84
N GLY A 200 23.77 -0.95 -6.56
CA GLY A 200 23.44 -2.31 -6.12
C GLY A 200 21.94 -2.68 -6.19
N ALA A 201 21.09 -1.86 -6.81
CA ALA A 201 19.66 -2.13 -6.91
C ALA A 201 19.05 -1.67 -8.24
N TRP A 202 17.95 -2.32 -8.63
CA TRP A 202 17.10 -1.85 -9.72
C TRP A 202 16.32 -0.60 -9.28
N ARG A 203 16.29 0.43 -10.13
CA ARG A 203 15.60 1.70 -9.86
C ARG A 203 14.94 2.24 -11.12
N ILE A 204 13.79 2.90 -10.96
CA ILE A 204 13.11 3.66 -12.01
C ILE A 204 13.91 4.95 -12.25
N LYS A 205 14.35 5.16 -13.49
CA LYS A 205 15.22 6.27 -13.92
C LYS A 205 16.51 6.42 -13.09
N GLY A 206 16.94 5.35 -12.39
CA GLY A 206 18.09 5.37 -11.47
C GLY A 206 17.81 5.99 -10.09
N ILE A 207 16.55 6.31 -9.77
CA ILE A 207 16.16 7.12 -8.62
C ILE A 207 15.52 6.28 -7.52
N ILE A 208 14.33 5.72 -7.80
CA ILE A 208 13.45 5.10 -6.80
C ILE A 208 13.24 3.61 -7.09
N GLN A 209 13.09 2.78 -6.06
CA GLN A 209 12.86 1.34 -6.22
C GLN A 209 11.39 0.97 -6.31
N VAL A 210 10.50 1.78 -5.74
CA VAL A 210 9.05 1.55 -5.80
C VAL A 210 8.44 2.13 -7.07
N SER A 211 7.51 1.41 -7.68
CA SER A 211 6.75 1.86 -8.86
C SER A 211 5.44 2.56 -8.51
N ARG A 212 5.06 2.55 -7.23
CA ARG A 212 3.82 3.16 -6.75
C ARG A 212 4.02 3.81 -5.38
N SER A 213 3.49 5.01 -5.18
CA SER A 213 3.56 5.76 -3.93
C SER A 213 2.50 6.87 -3.90
N ILE A 214 2.23 7.43 -2.73
CA ILE A 214 1.61 8.77 -2.59
C ILE A 214 2.75 9.79 -2.50
N GLY A 215 2.58 10.97 -3.09
CA GLY A 215 3.65 11.97 -3.18
C GLY A 215 4.56 11.72 -4.39
N ASP A 216 5.87 11.94 -4.26
CA ASP A 216 6.83 11.82 -5.38
C ASP A 216 6.34 12.57 -6.64
N VAL A 217 5.75 13.75 -6.43
CA VAL A 217 5.04 14.52 -7.47
C VAL A 217 5.92 14.75 -8.69
N TYR A 218 7.22 15.00 -8.49
CA TYR A 218 8.16 15.21 -9.60
C TYR A 218 8.30 14.00 -10.54
N LEU A 219 8.03 12.77 -10.08
CA LEU A 219 8.03 11.55 -10.90
C LEU A 219 6.70 11.29 -11.60
N LYS A 220 5.64 12.02 -11.20
CA LYS A 220 4.28 11.91 -11.74
C LYS A 220 3.89 13.08 -12.61
N LYS A 221 4.57 14.22 -12.47
CA LYS A 221 4.24 15.50 -13.10
C LYS A 221 5.53 16.12 -13.68
N PRO A 222 5.82 15.87 -14.98
CA PRO A 222 7.04 16.34 -15.65
C PRO A 222 7.32 17.84 -15.52
N GLU A 223 6.29 18.65 -15.30
CA GLU A 223 6.43 20.09 -15.08
C GLU A 223 7.23 20.43 -13.81
N PHE A 224 7.23 19.57 -12.79
CA PHE A 224 8.01 19.78 -11.56
C PHE A 224 9.46 19.31 -11.72
N SER A 225 9.72 18.21 -12.44
CA SER A 225 11.09 17.72 -12.67
C SER A 225 11.90 18.63 -13.58
N SER A 226 11.22 19.36 -14.47
CA SER A 226 11.82 20.25 -15.46
C SER A 226 12.01 21.69 -14.94
N ASP A 227 11.44 22.03 -13.79
CA ASP A 227 11.49 23.38 -13.22
C ASP A 227 12.88 23.68 -12.62
N PRO A 228 13.50 24.83 -12.95
CA PRO A 228 14.79 25.24 -12.39
C PRO A 228 14.85 25.29 -10.86
N LEU A 229 13.75 25.62 -10.17
CA LEU A 229 13.69 25.67 -8.70
C LEU A 229 13.96 24.31 -8.08
N PHE A 230 13.51 23.24 -8.72
CA PHE A 230 13.71 21.87 -8.25
C PHE A 230 15.09 21.34 -8.63
N GLN A 231 15.56 21.68 -9.83
CA GLN A 231 16.86 21.26 -10.35
C GLN A 231 18.06 21.86 -9.59
N GLN A 232 17.84 22.95 -8.84
CA GLN A 232 18.84 23.47 -7.89
C GLN A 232 19.16 22.47 -6.77
N SER A 233 18.22 21.59 -6.43
CA SER A 233 18.33 20.65 -5.31
C SER A 233 18.54 19.20 -5.75
N VAL A 234 18.19 18.85 -6.99
CA VAL A 234 18.20 17.48 -7.51
C VAL A 234 18.71 17.46 -8.94
N SER A 235 19.47 16.43 -9.32
CA SER A 235 19.89 16.25 -10.72
C SER A 235 18.67 16.20 -11.65
N PRO A 236 18.71 16.90 -12.81
CA PRO A 236 17.63 16.85 -13.77
C PRO A 236 17.36 15.42 -14.23
N VAL A 237 16.10 15.02 -14.18
CA VAL A 237 15.63 13.73 -14.69
C VAL A 237 14.66 14.03 -15.81
N PRO A 238 15.04 13.81 -17.08
CA PRO A 238 14.13 14.02 -18.19
C PRO A 238 12.99 13.00 -18.10
N LEU A 239 11.77 13.51 -17.94
CA LEU A 239 10.53 12.75 -17.89
C LEU A 239 9.61 13.27 -18.99
N GLU A 240 9.17 12.38 -19.88
CA GLU A 240 8.13 12.71 -20.86
C GLU A 240 6.71 12.47 -20.30
N ARG A 241 6.60 11.53 -19.38
CA ARG A 241 5.33 11.03 -18.82
C ARG A 241 5.53 10.54 -17.38
N PRO A 242 4.46 10.33 -16.59
CA PRO A 242 4.55 9.79 -15.24
C PRO A 242 5.24 8.41 -15.23
N VAL A 243 6.24 8.22 -14.37
CA VAL A 243 6.99 6.95 -14.29
C VAL A 243 6.61 6.06 -13.09
N ILE A 244 5.79 6.61 -12.18
CA ILE A 244 5.18 5.90 -11.06
C ILE A 244 3.70 6.32 -10.94
N THR A 245 2.91 5.58 -10.15
CA THR A 245 1.47 5.87 -9.95
C THR A 245 1.06 5.88 -8.47
N ALA A 246 -0.01 6.62 -8.16
CA ALA A 246 -0.69 6.60 -6.86
C ALA A 246 -1.86 5.59 -6.82
N GLU A 247 -2.07 4.80 -7.89
CA GLU A 247 -3.18 3.86 -7.95
C GLU A 247 -2.89 2.56 -7.17
N PRO A 248 -3.62 2.29 -6.07
CA PRO A 248 -3.34 1.14 -5.22
C PRO A 248 -3.71 -0.18 -5.89
N SER A 249 -2.94 -1.24 -5.65
CA SER A 249 -3.44 -2.58 -5.91
C SER A 249 -4.42 -2.95 -4.80
N ILE A 250 -5.70 -3.12 -5.13
CA ILE A 250 -6.73 -3.50 -4.17
C ILE A 250 -7.03 -4.98 -4.34
N ARG A 251 -6.93 -5.73 -3.24
CA ARG A 251 -7.30 -7.15 -3.17
C ARG A 251 -8.46 -7.32 -2.21
N GLY A 252 -9.62 -7.62 -2.77
CA GLY A 252 -10.80 -8.07 -2.02
C GLY A 252 -10.81 -9.58 -1.81
N ILE A 253 -11.77 -10.03 -1.00
CA ILE A 253 -11.94 -11.43 -0.63
C ILE A 253 -12.30 -12.36 -1.80
N ALA A 254 -12.94 -11.87 -2.86
CA ALA A 254 -13.32 -12.68 -4.03
C ALA A 254 -12.11 -13.28 -4.76
N LYS A 255 -11.11 -12.45 -5.05
CA LYS A 255 -9.85 -12.89 -5.65
C LYS A 255 -9.11 -13.88 -4.74
N ARG A 256 -9.25 -13.74 -3.42
CA ARG A 256 -8.69 -14.68 -2.44
C ARG A 256 -9.41 -16.03 -2.47
N LEU A 257 -10.75 -16.05 -2.55
CA LEU A 257 -11.52 -17.28 -2.68
C LEU A 257 -11.22 -18.02 -3.98
N VAL A 258 -11.11 -17.29 -5.10
CA VAL A 258 -10.67 -17.87 -6.38
C VAL A 258 -9.27 -18.47 -6.24
N ARG A 259 -8.31 -17.73 -5.65
CA ARG A 259 -6.96 -18.25 -5.43
C ARG A 259 -6.94 -19.49 -4.54
N ALA A 260 -7.70 -19.49 -3.44
CA ALA A 260 -7.80 -20.64 -2.55
C ALA A 260 -8.39 -21.87 -3.24
N ALA A 261 -9.44 -21.69 -4.05
CA ALA A 261 -10.03 -22.75 -4.85
C ALA A 261 -9.02 -23.31 -5.87
N LEU A 262 -8.24 -22.44 -6.52
CA LEU A 262 -7.18 -22.86 -7.45
C LEU A 262 -6.02 -23.59 -6.75
N ILE A 263 -5.61 -23.16 -5.55
CA ILE A 263 -4.61 -23.85 -4.73
C ILE A 263 -5.11 -25.26 -4.39
N GLU A 264 -6.38 -25.40 -3.99
CA GLU A 264 -6.97 -26.70 -3.67
C GLU A 264 -7.09 -27.60 -4.92
N ALA A 265 -7.45 -27.03 -6.07
CA ALA A 265 -7.46 -27.76 -7.34
C ALA A 265 -6.07 -28.27 -7.72
N ALA A 266 -5.04 -27.43 -7.59
CA ALA A 266 -3.65 -27.81 -7.83
C ALA A 266 -3.21 -28.94 -6.88
N ARG A 267 -3.52 -28.80 -5.58
CA ARG A 267 -3.20 -29.80 -4.55
C ARG A 267 -3.83 -31.16 -4.86
N LYS A 268 -5.07 -31.21 -5.32
CA LYS A 268 -5.76 -32.46 -5.72
C LYS A 268 -5.11 -33.17 -6.89
N GLN A 269 -4.41 -32.43 -7.76
CA GLN A 269 -3.66 -32.98 -8.88
C GLN A 269 -2.17 -33.19 -8.57
N GLY A 270 -1.77 -33.07 -7.30
CA GLY A 270 -0.39 -33.27 -6.87
C GLY A 270 0.59 -32.24 -7.42
N MET A 271 0.14 -31.04 -7.79
CA MET A 271 0.97 -29.97 -8.36
C MET A 271 0.88 -28.68 -7.55
N SER A 272 1.80 -27.74 -7.80
CA SER A 272 1.76 -26.43 -7.16
C SER A 272 0.76 -25.49 -7.85
N TYR A 273 0.35 -24.43 -7.14
CA TYR A 273 -0.48 -23.38 -7.72
C TYR A 273 0.20 -22.67 -8.90
N ASP A 274 1.53 -22.52 -8.85
CA ASP A 274 2.27 -21.89 -9.92
C ASP A 274 2.32 -22.81 -11.16
N ASP A 275 2.51 -24.12 -10.99
CA ASP A 275 2.44 -25.08 -12.10
C ASP A 275 1.06 -25.02 -12.78
N LEU A 276 -0.02 -25.04 -11.99
CA LEU A 276 -1.39 -24.93 -12.48
C LEU A 276 -1.60 -23.65 -13.32
N LYS A 277 -0.96 -22.53 -12.95
CA LYS A 277 -1.08 -21.26 -13.70
C LYS A 277 -0.43 -21.30 -15.07
N HIS A 278 0.60 -22.13 -15.25
CA HIS A 278 1.32 -22.27 -16.51
C HIS A 278 0.69 -23.30 -17.45
N ILE A 279 -0.32 -24.07 -17.00
CA ILE A 279 -1.10 -24.97 -17.85
C ILE A 279 -1.97 -24.15 -18.81
N GLU A 280 -1.88 -24.45 -20.10
CA GLU A 280 -2.66 -23.80 -21.14
C GLU A 280 -4.18 -23.99 -20.96
N LYS A 281 -4.93 -22.99 -21.44
CA LYS A 281 -6.40 -23.02 -21.48
C LYS A 281 -6.85 -24.26 -22.29
N GLY A 282 -7.88 -24.96 -21.83
CA GLY A 282 -8.33 -26.24 -22.40
C GLY A 282 -7.73 -27.46 -21.69
N ILE A 283 -6.39 -27.57 -21.62
CA ILE A 283 -5.74 -28.64 -20.83
C ILE A 283 -6.04 -28.43 -19.34
N ARG A 284 -5.98 -27.18 -18.89
CA ARG A 284 -6.28 -26.78 -17.50
C ARG A 284 -7.69 -27.16 -17.04
N ARG A 285 -8.63 -27.34 -17.99
CA ARG A 285 -9.99 -27.81 -17.70
C ARG A 285 -10.04 -29.21 -17.10
N ARG A 286 -8.97 -30.01 -17.29
CA ARG A 286 -8.81 -31.32 -16.65
C ARG A 286 -8.51 -31.23 -15.15
N VAL A 287 -8.06 -30.06 -14.67
CA VAL A 287 -7.72 -29.81 -13.26
C VAL A 287 -8.88 -29.14 -12.52
N HIS A 288 -9.50 -28.12 -13.11
CA HIS A 288 -10.68 -27.45 -12.57
C HIS A 288 -11.52 -26.86 -13.71
N ASP A 289 -12.83 -26.66 -13.46
CA ASP A 289 -13.71 -25.92 -14.38
C ASP A 289 -13.65 -24.40 -14.09
N ASP A 290 -14.44 -23.61 -14.79
CA ASP A 290 -14.53 -22.16 -14.54
C ASP A 290 -14.99 -21.88 -13.10
N ILE A 291 -14.30 -20.95 -12.42
CA ILE A 291 -14.60 -20.57 -11.04
C ILE A 291 -15.05 -19.11 -11.03
N THR A 292 -16.33 -18.91 -10.72
CA THR A 292 -16.92 -17.59 -10.48
C THR A 292 -17.19 -17.44 -9.00
N VAL A 293 -16.67 -16.37 -8.39
CA VAL A 293 -16.96 -16.03 -6.99
C VAL A 293 -17.70 -14.70 -6.99
N VAL A 294 -18.91 -14.71 -6.42
CA VAL A 294 -19.68 -13.51 -6.09
C VAL A 294 -19.77 -13.45 -4.57
N ILE A 295 -19.49 -12.28 -4.00
CA ILE A 295 -19.59 -12.04 -2.56
C ILE A 295 -20.61 -10.93 -2.37
N PHE A 296 -21.64 -11.21 -1.57
CA PHE A 296 -22.71 -10.28 -1.20
C PHE A 296 -22.42 -9.61 0.12
#